data_AF-T2J1C1-F1
#
_entry.id   AF-T2J1C1-F1
#
_cell.length_a   1.000
_cell.length_b   1.000
_cell.length_c   1.000
_cell.angle_alpha   90.00
_cell.angle_beta   90.00
_cell.angle_gamma   90.00
#
_symmetry.space_group_name_H-M   'P 1'
#
loop_
_entity.id
_entity.type
_entity.pdbx_description
1 polymer ?
#
loop_
_entity_poly.entity_id
_entity_poly.type
_entity_poly.pdbx_seq_one_letter_code
_entity_poly.pdbx_strand_id
1 'polypeptide(L)'
;MKNLSTDHSKTVQGIFRDYQEQLSLCLTDIKKVINLLDTPMVISGDEQQLSEKLTLANQIIAQTTQRLEKLEQQGQLLRGQPHLTELESYRETRELLAYQLEKVREKTQEWQYSA
;
A
#
# COMPACT_ATOMS: atom_id res chain seq x y z
N MET A 1 -37.89 8.65 -13.07
CA MET A 1 -36.66 7.82 -13.19
C MET A 1 -35.41 8.68 -13.44
N LYS A 2 -35.13 9.72 -12.62
CA LYS A 2 -33.90 10.53 -12.77
C LYS A 2 -32.92 10.43 -11.58
N ASN A 3 -33.30 9.78 -10.49
CA ASN A 3 -32.50 9.80 -9.24
C ASN A 3 -31.45 8.66 -9.17
N LEU A 4 -31.70 7.51 -9.79
CA LEU A 4 -30.80 6.34 -9.74
C LEU A 4 -29.44 6.58 -10.42
N SER A 5 -29.43 7.35 -11.51
CA SER A 5 -28.19 7.64 -12.27
C SER A 5 -27.28 8.62 -11.51
N THR A 6 -27.86 9.56 -10.78
CA THR A 6 -27.11 10.57 -10.02
C THR A 6 -26.48 9.99 -8.75
N ASP A 7 -27.19 9.09 -8.05
CA ASP A 7 -26.66 8.42 -6.85
C ASP A 7 -25.56 7.41 -7.17
N HIS A 8 -25.70 6.68 -8.29
CA HIS A 8 -24.65 5.79 -8.80
C HIS A 8 -23.36 6.54 -9.15
N SER A 9 -23.49 7.69 -9.83
CA SER A 9 -22.34 8.53 -10.20
C SER A 9 -21.60 9.09 -8.98
N LYS A 10 -22.32 9.56 -7.96
CA LYS A 10 -21.70 10.03 -6.70
C LYS A 10 -20.98 8.92 -5.95
N THR A 11 -21.57 7.72 -5.94
CA THR A 11 -20.98 6.54 -5.28
C THR A 11 -19.67 6.13 -5.96
N VAL A 12 -19.63 6.09 -7.30
CA VAL A 12 -18.43 5.81 -8.08
C VAL A 12 -17.34 6.86 -7.84
N GLN A 13 -17.69 8.15 -7.81
CA GLN A 13 -16.73 9.22 -7.52
C GLN A 13 -16.17 9.14 -6.09
N GLY A 14 -16.99 8.75 -5.11
CA GLY A 14 -16.54 8.48 -3.74
C GLY A 14 -15.52 7.36 -3.69
N ILE A 15 -15.82 6.21 -4.31
CA ILE A 15 -14.91 5.07 -4.40
C ILE A 15 -13.59 5.46 -5.09
N PHE A 16 -13.67 6.27 -6.15
CA PHE A 16 -12.48 6.72 -6.89
C PHE A 16 -11.59 7.65 -6.05
N ARG A 17 -12.17 8.58 -5.28
CA ARG A 17 -11.42 9.42 -4.35
C ARG A 17 -10.75 8.60 -3.26
N ASP A 18 -11.51 7.68 -2.66
CA ASP A 18 -10.98 6.78 -1.64
C ASP A 18 -9.82 5.95 -2.19
N TYR A 19 -9.93 5.48 -3.43
CA TYR A 19 -8.86 4.76 -4.13
C TYR A 19 -7.55 5.57 -4.20
N GLN A 20 -7.63 6.85 -4.60
CA GLN A 20 -6.47 7.76 -4.68
C GLN A 20 -5.82 7.96 -3.30
N GLU A 21 -6.62 8.15 -2.26
CA GLU A 21 -6.13 8.31 -0.90
C GLU A 21 -5.43 7.04 -0.40
N GLN A 22 -6.03 5.87 -0.65
CA GLN A 22 -5.44 4.60 -0.24
C GLN A 22 -4.12 4.30 -0.98
N LEU A 23 -3.98 4.66 -2.26
CA LEU A 23 -2.68 4.57 -2.96
C LEU A 23 -1.62 5.45 -2.29
N SER A 24 -1.99 6.68 -1.92
CA SER A 24 -1.07 7.61 -1.24
C SER A 24 -0.64 7.09 0.13
N LEU A 25 -1.56 6.43 0.85
CA LEU A 25 -1.26 5.76 2.12
C LEU A 25 -0.31 4.57 1.93
N CYS A 26 -0.51 3.74 0.89
CA CYS A 26 0.42 2.66 0.56
C CYS A 26 1.85 3.17 0.32
N LEU A 27 2.00 4.24 -0.48
CA LEU A 27 3.31 4.85 -0.73
C LEU A 27 3.97 5.35 0.57
N THR A 28 3.18 5.98 1.43
CA THR A 28 3.64 6.50 2.73
C THR A 28 4.12 5.36 3.62
N ASP A 29 3.38 4.27 3.69
CA ASP A 29 3.72 3.13 4.54
C ASP A 29 4.95 2.39 4.01
N ILE A 30 5.09 2.19 2.70
CA ILE A 30 6.33 1.63 2.10
C ILE A 30 7.55 2.50 2.45
N LYS A 31 7.45 3.82 2.32
CA LYS A 31 8.53 4.75 2.70
C LYS A 31 8.89 4.66 4.18
N LYS A 32 7.90 4.51 5.06
CA LYS A 32 8.16 4.31 6.50
C LYS A 32 8.96 3.04 6.75
N VAL A 33 8.63 1.93 6.10
CA VAL A 33 9.37 0.68 6.26
C VAL A 33 10.81 0.82 5.76
N ILE A 34 11.00 1.42 4.58
CA ILE A 34 12.35 1.69 4.04
C ILE A 34 13.17 2.50 5.05
N ASN A 35 12.62 3.61 5.54
CA ASN A 35 13.31 4.47 6.51
C ASN A 35 13.62 3.73 7.83
N LEU A 36 12.70 2.88 8.30
CA LEU A 36 12.88 2.10 9.52
C LEU A 36 14.04 1.12 9.39
N LEU A 37 14.16 0.45 8.24
CA LEU A 37 15.22 -0.51 7.95
C LEU A 37 16.57 0.17 7.63
N ASP A 38 16.55 1.34 7.00
CA ASP A 38 17.78 2.07 6.64
C ASP A 38 18.37 2.88 7.81
N THR A 39 17.62 3.04 8.92
CA THR A 39 18.11 3.75 10.10
C THR A 39 19.24 2.96 10.78
N PRO A 40 20.47 3.53 10.91
CA PRO A 40 21.60 2.85 11.54
C PRO A 40 21.28 2.34 12.94
N MET A 41 21.86 1.21 13.31
CA MET A 41 21.75 0.66 14.66
C MET A 41 22.98 0.99 15.50
N VAL A 42 22.75 1.30 16.79
CA VAL A 42 23.81 1.62 17.73
C VAL A 42 24.26 0.31 18.39
N ILE A 43 25.55 -0.01 18.21
CA ILE A 43 26.23 -1.31 18.42
C ILE A 43 26.12 -1.89 19.86
N SER A 44 25.45 -1.23 20.82
CA SER A 44 25.31 -1.74 22.19
C SER A 44 23.84 -1.81 22.59
N GLY A 45 23.24 -3.00 22.47
CA GLY A 45 21.81 -3.28 22.75
C GLY A 45 21.01 -3.80 21.54
N ASP A 46 21.72 -4.24 20.49
CA ASP A 46 21.27 -4.41 19.11
C ASP A 46 20.06 -5.35 18.89
N GLU A 47 19.99 -6.50 19.56
CA GLU A 47 19.00 -7.53 19.20
C GLU A 47 17.55 -7.13 19.49
N GLN A 48 17.30 -6.49 20.63
CA GLN A 48 15.94 -6.07 20.98
C GLN A 48 15.45 -4.93 20.06
N GLN A 49 16.32 -3.96 19.76
CA GLN A 49 15.99 -2.88 18.84
C GLN A 49 15.78 -3.38 17.41
N LEU A 50 16.55 -4.39 16.99
CA LEU A 50 16.39 -5.03 15.68
C LEU A 50 15.05 -5.76 15.62
N SER A 51 14.75 -6.55 16.66
CA SER A 51 13.49 -7.28 16.78
C SER A 51 12.27 -6.34 16.76
N GLU A 52 12.33 -5.21 17.48
CA GLU A 52 11.28 -4.20 17.49
C GLU A 52 11.11 -3.53 16.11
N LYS A 53 12.22 -3.16 15.44
CA LYS A 53 12.19 -2.63 14.07
C LYS A 53 11.59 -3.62 13.08
N LEU A 54 12.03 -4.88 13.11
CA LEU A 54 11.52 -5.93 12.22
C LEU A 54 10.05 -6.23 12.48
N THR A 55 9.63 -6.23 13.75
CA THR A 55 8.22 -6.41 14.13
C THR A 55 7.36 -5.29 13.56
N LEU A 56 7.77 -4.03 13.73
CA LEU A 56 7.05 -2.88 13.21
C LEU A 56 7.05 -2.85 11.67
N ALA A 57 8.19 -3.16 11.03
CA ALA A 57 8.29 -3.29 9.58
C ALA A 57 7.27 -4.32 9.04
N ASN A 58 7.25 -5.52 9.63
CA ASN A 58 6.34 -6.59 9.25
C ASN A 58 4.85 -6.21 9.46
N GLN A 59 4.52 -5.49 10.53
CA GLN A 59 3.16 -4.97 10.76
C GLN A 59 2.74 -3.99 9.65
N ILE A 60 3.59 -3.02 9.31
CA ILE A 60 3.31 -2.04 8.26
C ILE A 60 3.22 -2.74 6.89
N ILE A 61 4.10 -3.72 6.61
CA ILE A 61 4.04 -4.52 5.39
C ILE A 61 2.68 -5.23 5.28
N ALA A 62 2.26 -5.96 6.32
CA ALA A 62 1.00 -6.68 6.33
C ALA A 62 -0.21 -5.76 6.11
N GLN A 63 -0.24 -4.60 6.78
CA GLN A 63 -1.28 -3.59 6.59
C GLN A 63 -1.31 -3.04 5.16
N THR A 64 -0.13 -2.79 4.58
CA THR A 64 0.00 -2.27 3.21
C THR A 64 -0.42 -3.32 2.19
N THR A 65 -0.08 -4.60 2.38
CA THR A 65 -0.53 -5.71 1.54
C THR A 65 -2.06 -5.77 1.51
N GLN A 66 -2.71 -5.76 2.67
CA GLN A 66 -4.17 -5.75 2.76
C GLN A 66 -4.80 -4.55 2.06
N ARG A 67 -4.16 -3.37 2.15
CA ARG A 67 -4.65 -2.16 1.45
C ARG A 67 -4.54 -2.31 -0.07
N LEU A 68 -3.43 -2.84 -0.58
CA LEU A 68 -3.24 -3.09 -2.02
C LEU A 68 -4.23 -4.14 -2.57
N GLU A 69 -4.56 -5.17 -1.79
CA GLU A 69 -5.59 -6.16 -2.16
C GLU A 69 -6.98 -5.52 -2.25
N LYS A 70 -7.34 -4.66 -1.30
CA LYS A 70 -8.60 -3.91 -1.34
C LYS A 70 -8.65 -2.97 -2.55
N LEU A 71 -7.54 -2.31 -2.86
CA LEU A 71 -7.42 -1.46 -4.05
C LEU A 71 -7.61 -2.29 -5.32
N GLU A 72 -7.08 -3.51 -5.40
CA GLU A 72 -7.36 -4.39 -6.55
C GLU A 72 -8.85 -4.64 -6.76
N GLN A 73 -9.55 -4.99 -5.67
CA GLN A 73 -10.99 -5.24 -5.70
C GLN A 73 -11.77 -3.99 -6.13
N GLN A 74 -11.43 -2.82 -5.58
CA GLN A 74 -12.02 -1.54 -5.98
C GLN A 74 -11.73 -1.22 -7.45
N GLY A 75 -10.51 -1.45 -7.93
CA GLY A 75 -10.12 -1.21 -9.32
C GLY A 75 -10.93 -2.06 -10.30
N GLN A 76 -11.20 -3.33 -9.95
CA GLN A 76 -12.07 -4.19 -10.75
C GLN A 76 -13.51 -3.66 -10.84
N LEU A 77 -14.06 -3.13 -9.74
CA LEU A 77 -15.39 -2.50 -9.73
C LEU A 77 -15.44 -1.24 -10.61
N LEU A 78 -14.33 -0.49 -10.66
CA LEU A 78 -14.22 0.75 -11.44
C LEU A 78 -13.97 0.51 -12.95
N ARG A 79 -13.46 -0.67 -13.37
CA ARG A 79 -13.23 -0.98 -14.80
C ARG A 79 -14.48 -0.87 -15.68
N GLY A 80 -15.67 -1.02 -15.11
CA GLY A 80 -16.94 -0.85 -15.82
C GLY A 80 -17.35 0.61 -16.06
N GLN A 81 -16.54 1.59 -15.64
CA GLN A 81 -16.86 3.02 -15.71
C GLN A 81 -15.99 3.71 -16.78
N PRO A 82 -16.52 3.94 -18.00
CA PRO A 82 -15.75 4.45 -19.14
C PRO A 82 -15.28 5.91 -18.99
N HIS A 83 -15.73 6.61 -17.95
CA HIS A 83 -15.42 8.02 -17.71
C HIS A 83 -14.20 8.25 -16.79
N LEU A 84 -13.56 7.18 -16.30
CA LEU A 84 -12.40 7.26 -15.42
C LEU A 84 -11.10 7.07 -16.20
N THR A 85 -10.70 8.08 -16.97
CA THR A 85 -9.49 8.06 -17.81
C THR A 85 -8.19 7.84 -17.04
N GLU A 86 -8.16 8.17 -15.75
CA GLU A 86 -6.99 8.02 -14.88
C GLU A 86 -6.89 6.63 -14.24
N LEU A 87 -7.91 5.77 -14.38
CA LEU A 87 -7.97 4.47 -13.70
C LEU A 87 -6.80 3.54 -14.09
N GLU A 88 -6.37 3.58 -15.35
CA GLU A 88 -5.24 2.76 -15.80
C GLU A 88 -3.92 3.24 -15.17
N SER A 89 -3.70 4.56 -15.09
CA SER A 89 -2.52 5.12 -14.41
C SER A 89 -2.47 4.76 -12.92
N TYR A 90 -3.63 4.73 -12.25
CA TYR A 90 -3.72 4.29 -10.86
C TYR A 90 -3.55 2.78 -10.68
N ARG A 91 -3.90 1.99 -11.69
CA ARG A 91 -3.59 0.57 -11.71
C ARG A 91 -2.08 0.34 -11.85
N GLU A 92 -1.43 1.03 -12.78
CA GLU A 92 0.05 0.98 -12.93
C GLU A 92 0.74 1.41 -11.63
N THR A 93 0.24 2.47 -10.99
CA THR A 93 0.74 2.93 -9.69
C THR A 93 0.59 1.84 -8.62
N ARG A 94 -0.57 1.17 -8.54
CA ARG A 94 -0.80 0.06 -7.61
C ARG A 94 0.19 -1.09 -7.85
N GLU A 95 0.41 -1.46 -9.10
CA GLU A 95 1.32 -2.55 -9.48
C GLU A 95 2.77 -2.21 -9.11
N LEU A 96 3.19 -0.95 -9.32
CA LEU A 96 4.49 -0.46 -8.87
C LEU A 96 4.63 -0.50 -7.34
N LEU A 97 3.60 -0.08 -6.60
CA LEU A 97 3.60 -0.12 -5.13
C LEU A 97 3.65 -1.56 -4.61
N ALA A 98 2.94 -2.50 -5.25
CA ALA A 98 3.00 -3.93 -4.91
C ALA A 98 4.41 -4.49 -5.13
N TYR A 99 5.04 -4.15 -6.25
CA TYR A 99 6.42 -4.53 -6.52
C TYR A 99 7.40 -3.97 -5.47
N GLN A 100 7.28 -2.68 -5.13
CA GLN A 100 8.14 -2.06 -4.11
C GLN A 100 7.94 -2.69 -2.73
N LEU A 101 6.69 -2.97 -2.35
CA LEU A 101 6.39 -3.64 -1.09
C LEU A 101 7.02 -5.02 -1.01
N GLU A 102 6.98 -5.80 -2.10
CA GLU A 102 7.61 -7.12 -2.14
C GLU A 102 9.13 -7.02 -1.99
N LYS A 103 9.78 -6.04 -2.63
CA LYS A 103 11.22 -5.80 -2.44
C LYS A 103 11.59 -5.45 -1.00
N VAL A 104 10.77 -4.64 -0.34
CA VAL A 104 10.97 -4.32 1.08
C VAL A 104 10.74 -5.54 1.96
N ARG A 105 9.76 -6.39 1.61
CA ARG A 105 9.49 -7.65 2.32
C ARG A 105 10.65 -8.63 2.22
N GLU A 106 11.18 -8.84 1.01
CA GLU A 106 12.38 -9.67 0.77
C GLU A 106 13.54 -9.19 1.66
N LYS A 107 13.86 -7.89 1.65
CA LYS A 107 14.92 -7.31 2.50
C LYS A 107 14.65 -7.50 3.99
N THR A 108 13.40 -7.33 4.43
CA THR A 108 13.02 -7.54 5.84
C THR A 108 13.23 -8.99 6.28
N GLN A 109 12.90 -9.95 5.41
CA GLN A 109 13.13 -11.38 5.66
C GLN A 109 14.62 -11.72 5.71
N GLU A 110 15.43 -11.18 4.79
CA GLU A 110 16.89 -11.37 4.81
C GLU A 110 17.48 -10.95 6.17
N TRP A 111 17.05 -9.81 6.70
CA TRP A 111 17.51 -9.32 8.00
C TRP A 111 17.05 -10.19 9.16
N GLN A 112 15.83 -10.74 9.09
CA GLN A 112 15.29 -11.63 10.11
C GLN A 112 16.02 -12.98 10.19
N TYR A 113 16.63 -13.45 9.09
CA TYR A 113 17.37 -14.73 9.04
C TYR A 113 18.89 -14.57 9.04
N SER A 114 19.40 -13.33 8.98
CA SER A 114 20.84 -13.03 9.05
C SER A 114 21.30 -12.57 10.43
N ALA A 115 20.37 -12.29 11.34
CA ALA A 115 20.60 -12.01 12.76
C ALA A 115 20.55 -13.31 13.57
#